data_AF-A0A7X6PDK8-F1
#
_entry.id   AF-A0A7X6PDK8-F1
#
_cell.length_a   1.000
_cell.length_b   1.000
_cell.length_c   1.000
_cell.angle_alpha   90.00
_cell.angle_beta   90.00
_cell.angle_gamma   90.00
#
_symmetry.space_group_name_H-M   'P 1'
#
loop_
_entity.id
_entity.type
_entity.pdbx_description
1 polymer ?
#
loop_
_entity_poly.entity_id
_entity_poly.type
_entity_poly.pdbx_seq_one_letter_code
_entity_poly.pdbx_strand_id
1 'polypeptide(L)' 'MKTLLIIDVQNDFIPGGSLEVPSSDMVIPVINSIQEHFDLVLASQDWHPKDHISFASGHPGKKVFDTIDL' A
#
# COMPACT_ATOMS: atom_id res chain seq x y z
N MET A 1 -5.85 -25.93 -1.17
CA MET A 1 -6.44 -24.58 -1.04
C MET A 1 -5.45 -23.56 -1.56
N LYS A 2 -5.79 -22.80 -2.59
CA LYS A 2 -5.01 -21.66 -3.09
C LYS A 2 -5.60 -20.38 -2.52
N THR A 3 -4.73 -19.50 -1.99
CA THR A 3 -5.13 -18.22 -1.41
C THR A 3 -4.52 -17.07 -2.21
N LEU A 4 -5.31 -16.05 -2.52
CA LEU A 4 -4.85 -14.78 -3.07
C LEU A 4 -4.80 -13.75 -1.93
N LEU A 5 -3.67 -13.10 -1.78
CA LEU A 5 -3.49 -11.99 -0.85
C LEU A 5 -3.26 -10.71 -1.64
N ILE A 6 -4.18 -9.76 -1.51
CA ILE A 6 -4.15 -8.45 -2.16
C ILE A 6 -3.53 -7.47 -1.16
N ILE A 7 -2.28 -7.09 -1.40
CA ILE A 7 -1.54 -6.24 -0.46
C ILE A 7 -1.66 -4.78 -0.84
N ASP A 8 -2.27 -3.99 0.04
CA ASP A 8 -2.22 -2.54 0.07
C ASP A 8 -2.55 -1.87 -1.27
N VAL A 9 -3.55 -2.41 -1.99
CA VAL A 9 -4.11 -1.77 -3.19
C VAL A 9 -5.05 -0.64 -2.74
N GLN A 10 -4.45 0.45 -2.27
CA GLN A 10 -5.11 1.60 -1.65
C GLN A 10 -4.86 2.90 -2.43
N ASN A 11 -5.75 3.86 -2.25
CA ASN A 11 -5.69 5.17 -2.93
C ASN A 11 -4.35 5.90 -2.74
N ASP A 12 -3.72 5.75 -1.57
CA ASP A 12 -2.42 6.41 -1.31
C ASP A 12 -1.30 5.90 -2.21
N PHE A 13 -1.39 4.66 -2.69
CA PHE A 13 -0.33 4.00 -3.47
C PHE A 13 -0.63 3.93 -4.98
N ILE A 14 -1.76 4.47 -5.44
CA ILE A 14 -2.11 4.58 -6.87
C ILE A 14 -1.89 6.00 -7.41
N PRO A 15 -1.79 6.21 -8.74
CA PRO A 15 -1.56 7.54 -9.30
C PRO A 15 -2.58 8.58 -8.80
N GLY A 16 -2.07 9.71 -8.31
CA GLY A 16 -2.83 10.76 -7.62
C GLY A 16 -2.87 10.63 -6.08
N GLY A 17 -2.31 9.56 -5.52
CA GLY A 17 -2.21 9.31 -4.08
C GLY A 17 -1.07 10.07 -3.39
N SER A 18 -1.03 9.97 -2.05
CA SER A 18 0.01 10.65 -1.24
C SER A 18 1.39 9.99 -1.31
N LEU A 19 1.45 8.69 -1.64
CA LEU A 19 2.67 7.91 -1.86
C LEU A 19 2.52 7.06 -3.13
N GLU A 20 2.12 7.71 -4.22
CA GLU A 20 1.80 7.05 -5.48
C GLU A 20 2.95 6.17 -6.00
N VAL A 21 2.59 4.98 -6.49
CA VAL A 21 3.50 4.11 -7.25
C VAL A 21 3.15 4.25 -8.73
N PRO A 22 4.11 4.57 -9.62
CA PRO A 22 3.82 4.76 -11.04
C PRO A 22 3.14 3.52 -11.66
N SER A 23 2.03 3.77 -12.37
CA SER A 23 1.23 2.75 -13.07
C SER A 23 0.65 1.64 -12.19
N SER A 24 0.57 1.83 -10.86
CA SER A 24 0.09 0.76 -9.96
C SER A 24 -1.40 0.48 -10.09
N ASP A 25 -2.21 1.41 -10.62
CA ASP A 25 -3.63 1.19 -10.95
C ASP A 25 -3.84 0.09 -12.00
N MET A 26 -2.85 -0.18 -12.85
CA MET A 26 -2.90 -1.23 -13.87
C MET A 26 -3.06 -2.64 -13.29
N VAL A 27 -2.72 -2.85 -12.02
CA VAL A 27 -2.87 -4.14 -11.35
C VAL A 27 -4.33 -4.46 -10.99
N ILE A 28 -5.18 -3.43 -10.81
CA ILE A 28 -6.57 -3.57 -10.37
C ILE A 28 -7.40 -4.47 -11.32
N PRO A 29 -7.43 -4.26 -12.65
CA PRO A 29 -8.18 -5.13 -13.55
C PRO A 29 -7.64 -6.58 -13.57
N VAL A 30 -6.32 -6.76 -13.37
CA VAL A 30 -5.70 -8.10 -13.28
C VAL A 30 -6.13 -8.81 -12.01
N ILE A 31 -6.08 -8.13 -10.86
CA ILE A 31 -6.55 -8.68 -9.58
C ILE A 31 -8.00 -9.11 -9.72
N ASN A 32 -8.86 -8.23 -10.25
CA ASN A 32 -10.28 -8.51 -10.44
C ASN A 32 -10.55 -9.74 -11.31
N SER A 33 -9.74 -9.97 -12.36
CA SER A 33 -9.96 -11.11 -13.26
C SER A 33 -9.46 -12.45 -12.70
N ILE A 34 -8.51 -12.45 -11.77
CA ILE A 34 -7.94 -13.70 -11.25
C ILE A 34 -8.62 -14.22 -9.98
N GLN A 35 -9.43 -13.40 -9.28
CA GLN A 35 -9.98 -13.76 -7.96
C GLN A 35 -10.74 -15.09 -7.94
N GLU A 36 -11.51 -15.38 -9.00
CA GLU A 36 -12.32 -16.61 -9.12
C GLU A 36 -11.49 -17.91 -9.16
N HIS A 37 -10.18 -17.80 -9.40
CA HIS A 37 -9.26 -18.94 -9.46
C HIS A 37 -8.69 -19.35 -8.09
N PHE A 38 -9.10 -18.67 -7.01
CA PHE A 38 -8.62 -18.89 -5.65
C PHE A 38 -9.76 -19.27 -4.72
N ASP A 39 -9.47 -20.18 -3.79
CA ASP A 39 -10.45 -20.66 -2.80
C ASP A 39 -10.70 -19.62 -1.69
N LEU A 40 -9.71 -18.76 -1.44
CA LEU A 40 -9.76 -17.71 -0.44
C LEU A 40 -9.07 -16.45 -0.98
N VAL A 41 -9.75 -15.31 -0.86
CA VAL A 41 -9.21 -14.00 -1.20
C VAL A 41 -9.19 -13.16 0.07
N LEU A 42 -8.01 -12.62 0.41
CA LEU A 42 -7.80 -11.73 1.53
C LEU A 42 -7.16 -10.45 1.02
N ALA A 43 -7.48 -9.33 1.67
CA ALA A 43 -6.83 -8.05 1.40
C ALA A 43 -6.22 -7.52 2.70
N SER A 44 -5.03 -6.93 2.60
CA SER A 44 -4.47 -6.10 3.68
C SER A 44 -4.78 -4.64 3.44
N GLN A 45 -4.60 -3.88 4.50
CA GLN A 45 -4.67 -2.44 4.45
C GLN A 45 -3.55 -1.88 5.33
N ASP A 46 -2.70 -1.05 4.75
CA ASP A 46 -1.81 -0.20 5.50
C ASP A 46 -2.64 0.83 6.27
N TRP A 47 -2.50 0.83 7.60
CA TRP A 47 -3.42 1.51 8.51
C TRP A 47 -2.68 2.22 9.63
N HIS A 48 -2.18 3.40 9.30
CA HIS A 48 -1.38 4.22 10.20
C HIS A 48 -2.22 5.22 11.02
N PRO A 49 -1.92 5.42 12.31
CA PRO A 49 -2.35 6.62 13.01
C PRO A 49 -1.67 7.87 12.40
N LYS A 50 -2.23 9.05 12.66
CA LYS A 50 -1.74 10.31 12.08
C LYS A 50 -0.29 10.64 12.45
N ASP A 51 0.14 10.19 13.62
CA ASP A 51 1.46 10.39 14.21
C ASP A 51 2.36 9.14 14.11
N HIS A 52 2.08 8.26 13.14
CA HIS A 52 2.84 7.02 12.97
C HIS A 52 4.34 7.27 12.76
N ILE A 53 5.17 6.43 13.39
CA ILE A 53 6.62 6.59 13.42
C ILE A 53 7.28 6.49 12.03
N SER A 54 6.61 5.90 11.04
CA SER A 54 7.14 5.85 9.67
C SER A 54 7.07 7.20 8.94
N PHE A 55 6.26 8.15 9.41
CA PHE A 55 6.08 9.43 8.73
C PHE A 55 7.19 10.42 9.08
N ALA A 56 7.82 10.98 8.05
CA ALA A 56 8.84 12.03 8.21
C ALA A 56 8.33 13.26 8.98
N SER A 57 7.03 13.54 8.94
CA SER A 57 6.40 14.64 9.71
C SER A 57 6.52 14.47 11.23
N GLY A 58 6.72 13.24 11.72
CA GLY A 58 6.98 12.95 13.13
C GLY A 58 8.44 13.18 13.56
N HIS A 59 9.35 13.47 12.63
CA HIS A 59 10.79 13.53 12.88
C HIS A 59 11.37 14.92 12.55
N PRO A 60 11.69 15.77 13.55
CA PRO A 60 12.20 17.11 13.32
C PRO A 60 13.44 17.15 12.43
N GLY A 61 13.38 17.92 11.35
CA GLY A 61 14.49 18.11 10.41
C GLY A 61 14.69 16.99 9.39
N LYS A 62 13.85 15.95 9.38
CA LYS A 62 13.88 14.86 8.39
C LYS A 62 12.93 15.13 7.22
N LYS A 63 13.24 14.54 6.08
CA LYS A 63 12.45 14.61 4.84
C LYS A 63 11.88 13.24 4.49
N VAL A 64 10.86 13.23 3.64
CA VAL A 64 10.33 11.99 3.06
C VAL A 64 11.49 11.26 2.38
N PHE A 65 11.57 9.94 2.61
CA PHE A 65 12.64 9.04 2.15
C PHE A 65 14.00 9.12 2.86
N ASP A 66 14.16 9.98 3.88
CA ASP A 66 15.37 9.94 4.72
C ASP A 66 15.43 8.67 5.57
N THR A 67 16.64 8.13 5.75
CA THR A 67 16.89 7.10 6.76
C THR A 67 17.04 7.73 8.15
N ILE A 68 16.46 7.08 9.16
CA ILE A 68 16.57 7.43 10.57
C ILE A 68 16.99 6.21 11.38
N ASP A 69 17.66 6.44 12.50
CA ASP A 69 17.84 5.43 13.55
C ASP A 69 16.65 5.53 14.52
N LEU A 70 16.07 4.38 14.90
CA LEU A 70 14.93 4.27 15.82
C LEU A 70 15.39 3.97 17.25
#